data_AF-A0A0Q3KJV0-F1
#
_entry.id   AF-A0A0Q3KJV0-F1
#
_cell.length_a   1.000
_cell.length_b   1.000
_cell.length_c   1.000
_cell.angle_alpha   90.00
_cell.angle_beta   90.00
_cell.angle_gamma   90.00
#
_symmetry.space_group_name_H-M   'P 1'
#
loop_
_entity.id
_entity.type
_entity.pdbx_description
1 polymer ?
#
loop_
_entity_poly.entity_id
_entity_poly.type
_entity_poly.pdbx_seq_one_letter_code
_entity_poly.pdbx_strand_id
1 'polypeptide(L)'
;MAKGKQTPRQKMINLMYLVFIAMMALNIDVEIIRSYYDSTRALKETRFLTEQKNEQIFEKTLEAKAQQVPDTYAQPWEQYKVLKTKLDVLVDAAEKIKIKLKKDSEFIDKDPKTGKDMEVSENFSALNNNEATIAYFFKDGDENKPSANALELKKKMDDVRSYIASTFGNNPQLLKLVERANTSLTAEYPNGKSPNGKTWFQNKFYNQPLIAAVSNLEIIQNDARNVQSDALALMLQEKVDASIKFNQYEAIVSAPSDIQSGKKAEAVIMLGTYSNSNKISISGVSRQENGKGYLPLNTGGLGERKIGGTITLTDATGKATQYPFTHTYNVIAGPQQVKLEQGLLLSADKMNVMYRGLPNPVTGSILGADNAKLSLSASGASVTNTGKGKWIVKPMAGNTVNLTLSGTDPTGKRVSQVFEYRIKNVPPPQGQMRGQNVLTMPATSIQNQSVQAAIPDFDFPVSFNVTQFMVRVPGRAAMLVKGNSLEPAAGLLKNVRPGDIVSIIEIKATATGLEGQEIKRISPIIINVP
;
A
#
# COMPACT_ATOMS: atom_id res chain seq x y z
N MET A 1 -87.64 49.25 21.58
CA MET A 1 -87.34 50.60 22.10
C MET A 1 -86.21 51.15 21.23
N ALA A 2 -86.28 52.23 20.45
CA ALA A 2 -87.23 53.32 20.26
C ALA A 2 -87.55 53.49 18.75
N LYS A 3 -88.83 53.43 18.38
CA LYS A 3 -89.35 53.63 17.00
C LYS A 3 -89.65 55.13 16.76
N GLY A 4 -88.70 56.00 17.06
CA GLY A 4 -88.78 57.41 16.64
C GLY A 4 -88.48 57.52 15.15
N LYS A 5 -89.35 58.17 14.36
CA LYS A 5 -89.06 58.51 12.95
C LYS A 5 -87.83 59.43 12.93
N GLN A 6 -86.64 58.85 12.77
CA GLN A 6 -85.39 59.59 12.64
C GLN A 6 -85.50 60.55 11.45
N THR A 7 -85.10 61.80 11.66
CA THR A 7 -85.07 62.81 10.60
C THR A 7 -84.11 62.36 9.49
N PRO A 8 -84.30 62.77 8.23
CA PRO A 8 -83.39 62.42 7.13
C PRO A 8 -81.92 62.72 7.45
N ARG A 9 -81.65 63.81 8.18
CA ARG A 9 -80.32 64.16 8.70
C ARG A 9 -79.76 63.09 9.64
N GLN A 10 -80.56 62.57 10.57
CA GLN A 10 -80.11 61.56 11.53
C GLN A 10 -79.96 60.18 10.87
N LYS A 11 -80.72 59.88 9.82
CA LYS A 11 -80.49 58.70 8.97
C LYS A 11 -79.15 58.80 8.22
N MET A 12 -78.82 59.97 7.67
CA MET A 12 -77.52 60.20 7.03
C MET A 12 -76.37 60.07 8.02
N ILE A 13 -76.48 60.65 9.22
CA ILE A 13 -75.46 60.53 10.27
C ILE A 13 -75.29 59.07 10.70
N ASN A 14 -76.39 58.34 10.91
CA ASN A 14 -76.34 56.92 11.29
C ASN A 14 -75.76 56.06 10.17
N LEU A 15 -76.04 56.36 8.91
CA LEU A 15 -75.45 55.70 7.75
C LEU A 15 -73.94 55.97 7.68
N MET A 16 -73.51 57.23 7.86
CA MET A 16 -72.10 57.59 7.92
C MET A 16 -71.38 56.91 9.08
N TYR A 17 -72.00 56.81 10.26
CA TYR A 17 -71.42 56.12 11.41
C TYR A 17 -71.33 54.60 11.20
N LEU A 18 -72.34 54.00 10.56
CA LEU A 18 -72.29 52.59 10.14
C LEU A 18 -71.20 52.35 9.10
N VAL A 19 -71.06 53.22 8.10
CA VAL A 19 -69.99 53.15 7.09
C VAL A 19 -68.62 53.33 7.75
N PHE A 20 -68.49 54.26 8.70
CA PHE A 20 -67.23 54.49 9.43
C PHE A 20 -66.85 53.30 10.32
N ILE A 21 -67.80 52.74 11.09
CA ILE A 21 -67.56 51.53 11.88
C ILE A 21 -67.22 50.35 10.96
N ALA A 22 -67.93 50.19 9.83
CA ALA A 22 -67.61 49.15 8.86
C ALA A 22 -66.21 49.35 8.25
N MET A 23 -65.81 50.58 7.94
CA MET A 23 -64.46 50.89 7.45
C MET A 23 -63.38 50.62 8.51
N MET A 24 -63.61 50.98 9.78
CA MET A 24 -62.67 50.64 10.86
C MET A 24 -62.61 49.13 11.12
N ALA A 25 -63.73 48.41 10.99
CA ALA A 25 -63.79 46.97 11.20
C ALA A 25 -63.18 46.16 10.04
N LEU A 26 -63.18 46.70 8.81
CA LEU A 26 -62.56 46.08 7.64
C LEU A 26 -61.04 46.27 7.60
N ASN A 27 -60.53 47.32 8.25
CA ASN A 27 -59.10 47.61 8.31
C ASN A 27 -58.42 46.83 9.43
N ILE A 28 -57.32 46.16 9.12
CA ILE A 28 -56.46 45.51 10.12
C ILE A 28 -55.71 46.58 10.94
N ASP A 29 -55.49 46.27 12.22
CA ASP A 29 -54.72 47.11 13.14
C ASP A 29 -53.30 47.38 12.60
N VAL A 30 -52.86 48.62 12.72
CA VAL A 30 -51.57 49.11 12.27
C VAL A 30 -50.41 48.30 12.86
N GLU A 31 -50.48 47.94 14.14
CA GLU A 31 -49.43 47.16 14.80
C GLU A 31 -49.39 45.71 14.28
N ILE A 32 -50.53 45.16 13.89
CA ILE A 32 -50.60 43.84 13.25
C ILE A 32 -49.94 43.90 11.87
N ILE A 33 -50.26 44.91 11.05
CA ILE A 33 -49.64 45.08 9.72
C ILE A 33 -48.12 45.20 9.84
N ARG A 34 -47.63 45.97 10.82
CA ARG A 34 -46.21 46.11 11.10
C ARG A 34 -45.56 44.78 11.47
N SER A 35 -46.16 44.02 12.38
CA SER A 35 -45.66 42.70 12.78
C SER A 35 -45.62 41.71 11.60
N TYR A 36 -46.64 41.72 10.74
CA TYR A 36 -46.67 40.91 9.52
C TYR A 36 -45.60 41.35 8.50
N TYR A 37 -45.36 42.65 8.36
CA TYR A 37 -44.29 43.20 7.52
C TYR A 37 -42.91 42.73 7.99
N ASP A 38 -42.62 42.88 9.28
CA ASP A 38 -41.34 42.46 9.87
C ASP A 38 -41.15 40.94 9.73
N SER A 39 -42.20 40.16 9.97
CA SER A 39 -42.19 38.71 9.77
C SER A 39 -41.91 38.32 8.32
N THR A 40 -42.51 39.03 7.36
CA THR A 40 -42.29 38.80 5.92
C THR A 40 -40.87 39.12 5.51
N ARG A 41 -40.31 40.20 6.06
CA ARG A 41 -38.91 40.57 5.83
C ARG A 41 -37.95 39.52 6.39
N ALA A 42 -38.20 39.04 7.62
CA ALA A 42 -37.40 37.97 8.23
C ALA A 42 -37.48 36.65 7.42
N LEU A 43 -38.65 36.31 6.88
CA LEU A 43 -38.82 35.16 5.99
C LEU A 43 -38.02 35.31 4.69
N LYS A 44 -38.00 36.52 4.12
CA LYS A 44 -37.21 36.85 2.92
C LYS A 44 -35.71 36.73 3.18
N GLU A 45 -35.24 37.26 4.31
CA GLU A 45 -33.83 37.13 4.74
C GLU A 45 -33.46 35.65 4.94
N THR A 46 -34.32 34.87 5.59
CA THR A 46 -34.13 33.42 5.80
C THR A 46 -34.08 32.66 4.46
N ARG A 47 -34.96 33.01 3.52
CA ARG A 47 -34.98 32.44 2.17
C ARG A 47 -33.65 32.70 1.46
N PHE A 48 -33.13 33.94 1.49
CA PHE A 48 -31.86 34.28 0.86
C PHE A 48 -30.67 33.55 1.49
N LEU A 49 -30.64 33.43 2.82
CA LEU A 49 -29.60 32.64 3.50
C LEU A 49 -29.64 31.17 3.06
N THR A 50 -30.84 30.61 2.92
CA THR A 50 -31.04 29.23 2.45
C THR A 50 -30.60 29.07 1.00
N GLU A 51 -30.94 30.01 0.13
CA GLU A 51 -30.51 30.06 -1.27
C GLU A 51 -28.99 30.14 -1.40
N GLN A 52 -28.34 31.05 -0.66
CA GLN A 52 -26.88 31.16 -0.63
C GLN A 52 -26.23 29.86 -0.14
N LYS A 53 -26.75 29.25 0.92
CA LYS A 53 -26.25 27.97 1.43
C LYS A 53 -26.38 26.86 0.38
N ASN A 54 -27.49 26.81 -0.33
CA ASN A 54 -27.71 25.84 -1.39
C ASN A 54 -26.69 26.01 -2.50
N GLU A 55 -26.56 27.22 -3.05
CA GLU A 55 -25.69 27.51 -4.19
C GLU A 55 -24.19 27.42 -3.85
N GLN A 56 -23.77 27.96 -2.71
CA GLN A 56 -22.35 28.07 -2.36
C GLN A 56 -21.78 26.80 -1.75
N ILE A 57 -22.59 26.03 -1.02
CA ILE A 57 -22.11 24.85 -0.29
C ILE A 57 -22.61 23.57 -0.93
N PHE A 58 -23.92 23.36 -0.92
CA PHE A 58 -24.48 22.06 -1.27
C PHE A 58 -24.35 21.74 -2.76
N GLU A 59 -24.70 22.68 -3.65
CA GLU A 59 -24.57 22.50 -5.10
C GLU A 59 -23.11 22.25 -5.49
N LYS A 60 -22.19 23.07 -4.99
CA LYS A 60 -20.75 22.93 -5.26
C LYS A 60 -20.20 21.60 -4.77
N THR A 61 -20.66 21.13 -3.61
CA THR A 61 -20.26 19.82 -3.09
C THR A 61 -20.79 18.68 -3.96
N LEU A 62 -22.04 18.76 -4.42
CA LEU A 62 -22.64 17.72 -5.26
C LEU A 62 -21.98 17.68 -6.64
N GLU A 63 -21.70 18.85 -7.23
CA GLU A 63 -20.95 19.01 -8.48
C GLU A 63 -19.56 18.38 -8.37
N ALA A 64 -18.79 18.71 -7.32
CA ALA A 64 -17.47 18.14 -7.10
C ALA A 64 -17.51 16.61 -6.90
N LYS A 65 -18.47 16.09 -6.13
CA LYS A 65 -18.65 14.64 -5.95
C LYS A 65 -19.05 13.93 -7.24
N ALA A 66 -19.86 14.56 -8.09
CA ALA A 66 -20.21 14.03 -9.41
C ALA A 66 -19.00 13.93 -10.35
N GLN A 67 -18.04 14.85 -10.24
CA GLN A 67 -16.79 14.80 -11.01
C GLN A 67 -15.81 13.75 -10.46
N GLN A 68 -15.71 13.61 -9.13
CA GLN A 68 -14.76 12.68 -8.49
C GLN A 68 -15.24 11.23 -8.51
N VAL A 69 -16.55 11.00 -8.36
CA VAL A 69 -17.17 9.66 -8.32
C VAL A 69 -18.41 9.63 -9.23
N PRO A 70 -18.22 9.63 -10.57
CA PRO A 70 -19.32 9.70 -11.53
C PRO A 70 -20.34 8.58 -11.37
N ASP A 71 -19.89 7.35 -11.08
CA ASP A 71 -20.73 6.16 -10.96
C ASP A 71 -21.81 6.28 -9.87
N THR A 72 -21.58 7.10 -8.85
CA THR A 72 -22.52 7.28 -7.73
C THR A 72 -23.31 8.58 -7.83
N TYR A 73 -22.69 9.67 -8.30
CA TYR A 73 -23.24 11.03 -8.17
C TYR A 73 -23.61 11.69 -9.51
N ALA A 74 -23.27 11.13 -10.67
CA ALA A 74 -23.63 11.73 -11.96
C ALA A 74 -25.15 11.79 -12.18
N GLN A 75 -25.87 10.69 -11.92
CA GLN A 75 -27.33 10.67 -12.05
C GLN A 75 -28.03 11.61 -11.05
N PRO A 76 -27.71 11.59 -9.72
CA PRO A 76 -28.25 12.57 -8.78
C PRO A 76 -28.01 14.02 -9.20
N TRP A 77 -26.85 14.34 -9.77
CA TRP A 77 -26.53 15.68 -10.25
C TRP A 77 -27.42 16.12 -11.42
N GLU A 78 -27.62 15.26 -12.43
CA GLU A 78 -28.53 15.57 -13.54
C GLU A 78 -29.98 15.76 -13.07
N GLN A 79 -30.45 14.89 -12.16
CA GLN A 79 -31.77 15.01 -11.56
C GLN A 79 -31.92 16.30 -10.74
N TYR A 80 -30.88 16.68 -10.00
CA TYR A 80 -30.84 17.91 -9.25
C TYR A 80 -30.96 19.15 -10.15
N LYS A 81 -30.23 19.21 -11.27
CA LYS A 81 -30.29 20.35 -12.19
C LYS A 81 -31.71 20.60 -12.70
N VAL A 82 -32.44 19.54 -13.06
CA VAL A 82 -33.84 19.65 -13.50
C VAL A 82 -34.74 20.11 -12.36
N LEU A 83 -34.55 19.59 -11.14
CA LEU A 83 -35.27 20.06 -9.94
C LEU A 83 -35.03 21.55 -9.70
N LYS A 84 -33.77 21.99 -9.74
CA LYS A 84 -33.37 23.40 -9.54
C LYS A 84 -34.08 24.31 -10.53
N THR A 85 -34.10 23.96 -11.83
CA THR A 85 -34.81 24.75 -12.84
C THR A 85 -36.30 24.91 -12.52
N LYS A 86 -36.96 23.85 -12.09
CA LYS A 86 -38.39 23.91 -11.73
C LYS A 86 -38.64 24.77 -10.49
N LEU A 87 -37.78 24.67 -9.48
CA LEU A 87 -37.85 25.48 -8.27
C LEU A 87 -37.59 26.96 -8.56
N ASP A 88 -36.58 27.27 -9.38
CA ASP A 88 -36.29 28.64 -9.82
C ASP A 88 -37.48 29.26 -10.56
N VAL A 89 -38.15 28.50 -11.43
CA VAL A 89 -39.37 28.94 -12.12
C VAL A 89 -40.53 29.22 -11.15
N LEU A 90 -40.68 28.42 -10.08
CA LEU A 90 -41.70 28.64 -9.05
C LEU A 90 -41.38 29.89 -8.21
N VAL A 91 -40.13 30.03 -7.77
CA VAL A 91 -39.69 31.16 -6.96
C VAL A 91 -39.81 32.48 -7.73
N ASP A 92 -39.38 32.50 -9.00
CA ASP A 92 -39.50 33.65 -9.89
C ASP A 92 -40.97 34.01 -10.16
N ALA A 93 -41.84 33.01 -10.38
CA ALA A 93 -43.27 33.26 -10.54
C ALA A 93 -43.87 33.93 -9.29
N ALA A 94 -43.58 33.42 -8.09
CA ALA A 94 -44.04 34.03 -6.85
C ALA A 94 -43.48 35.46 -6.65
N GLU A 95 -42.23 35.72 -7.06
CA GLU A 95 -41.63 37.06 -6.98
C GLU A 95 -42.35 38.05 -7.93
N LYS A 96 -42.60 37.63 -9.18
CA LYS A 96 -43.34 38.42 -10.16
C LYS A 96 -44.75 38.73 -9.69
N ILE A 97 -45.42 37.78 -9.02
CA ILE A 97 -46.74 38.02 -8.41
C ILE A 97 -46.64 39.08 -7.33
N LYS A 98 -45.69 38.96 -6.38
CA LYS A 98 -45.50 39.96 -5.31
C LYS A 98 -45.24 41.37 -5.89
N ILE A 99 -44.37 41.49 -6.90
CA ILE A 99 -44.07 42.76 -7.56
C ILE A 99 -45.35 43.36 -8.16
N LYS A 100 -46.15 42.55 -8.86
CA LYS A 100 -47.39 43.01 -9.47
C LYS A 100 -48.41 43.44 -8.42
N LEU A 101 -48.64 42.64 -7.38
CA LEU A 101 -49.58 42.96 -6.31
C LEU A 101 -49.19 44.26 -5.57
N LYS A 102 -47.90 44.44 -5.29
CA LYS A 102 -47.38 45.68 -4.70
C LYS A 102 -47.66 46.88 -5.60
N LYS A 103 -47.38 46.77 -6.89
CA LYS A 103 -47.63 47.84 -7.87
C LYS A 103 -49.12 48.19 -7.96
N ASP A 104 -49.98 47.17 -8.08
CA ASP A 104 -51.43 47.34 -8.23
C ASP A 104 -52.10 47.86 -6.94
N SER A 105 -51.39 47.78 -5.80
CA SER A 105 -51.83 48.31 -4.50
C SER A 105 -51.17 49.65 -4.14
N GLU A 106 -50.44 50.27 -5.06
CA GLU A 106 -49.70 51.53 -4.84
C GLU A 106 -48.65 51.47 -3.71
N PHE A 107 -48.11 50.28 -3.43
CA PHE A 107 -47.09 50.09 -2.41
C PHE A 107 -45.70 50.54 -2.92
N ILE A 108 -44.99 51.33 -2.11
CA ILE A 108 -43.70 51.92 -2.46
C ILE A 108 -42.63 51.47 -1.44
N ASP A 109 -41.74 50.56 -1.86
CA ASP A 109 -40.66 50.04 -1.00
C ASP A 109 -39.56 51.10 -0.73
N LYS A 110 -39.28 51.96 -1.71
CA LYS A 110 -38.20 52.96 -1.66
C LYS A 110 -38.67 54.28 -2.20
N ASP A 111 -38.26 55.37 -1.55
CA ASP A 111 -38.54 56.72 -2.00
C ASP A 111 -37.98 56.93 -3.42
N PRO A 112 -38.82 57.24 -4.42
CA PRO A 112 -38.38 57.44 -5.80
C PRO A 112 -37.36 58.57 -5.98
N LYS A 113 -37.27 59.52 -5.04
CA LYS A 113 -36.37 60.68 -5.10
C LYS A 113 -35.07 60.45 -4.34
N THR A 114 -35.11 59.76 -3.20
CA THR A 114 -33.93 59.58 -2.32
C THR A 114 -33.35 58.17 -2.32
N GLY A 115 -34.09 57.17 -2.82
CA GLY A 115 -33.66 55.77 -2.86
C GLY A 115 -33.57 55.09 -1.49
N LYS A 116 -33.98 55.78 -0.42
CA LYS A 116 -34.04 55.24 0.95
C LYS A 116 -35.29 54.38 1.13
N ASP A 117 -35.20 53.40 2.02
CA ASP A 117 -36.34 52.57 2.41
C ASP A 117 -37.41 53.47 3.05
N MET A 118 -38.65 53.34 2.58
CA MET A 118 -39.77 54.11 3.14
C MET A 118 -40.18 53.53 4.49
N GLU A 119 -40.64 54.39 5.39
CA GLU A 119 -41.24 53.91 6.62
C GLU A 119 -42.50 53.10 6.29
N VAL A 120 -42.69 51.97 6.99
CA VAL A 120 -43.88 51.11 6.83
C VAL A 120 -45.17 51.92 7.08
N SER A 121 -45.08 52.97 7.89
CA SER A 121 -46.16 53.90 8.19
C SER A 121 -46.79 54.57 6.98
N GLU A 122 -45.97 54.88 5.98
CA GLU A 122 -46.40 55.52 4.74
C GLU A 122 -47.12 54.54 3.79
N ASN A 123 -47.01 53.24 4.06
CA ASN A 123 -47.57 52.18 3.24
C ASN A 123 -48.74 51.42 3.89
N PHE A 124 -49.23 51.82 5.07
CA PHE A 124 -50.28 51.06 5.77
C PHE A 124 -51.56 50.88 4.96
N SER A 125 -52.01 51.92 4.24
CA SER A 125 -53.19 51.82 3.36
C SER A 125 -52.98 50.80 2.23
N ALA A 126 -51.81 50.82 1.60
CA ALA A 126 -51.45 49.88 0.53
C ALA A 126 -51.34 48.44 1.06
N LEU A 127 -50.73 48.26 2.25
CA LEU A 127 -50.55 46.96 2.88
C LEU A 127 -51.87 46.34 3.36
N ASN A 128 -52.85 47.17 3.73
CA ASN A 128 -54.20 46.73 4.15
C ASN A 128 -55.13 46.45 2.95
N ASN A 129 -54.80 46.98 1.77
CA ASN A 129 -55.61 46.82 0.56
C ASN A 129 -55.71 45.34 0.14
N ASN A 130 -56.91 44.87 -0.16
CA ASN A 130 -57.22 43.50 -0.58
C ASN A 130 -57.63 43.39 -2.07
N GLU A 131 -57.89 44.51 -2.75
CA GLU A 131 -58.48 44.56 -4.09
C GLU A 131 -57.53 43.94 -5.14
N ALA A 132 -56.25 44.33 -5.10
CA ALA A 132 -55.24 43.79 -6.00
C ALA A 132 -55.09 42.26 -5.86
N THR A 133 -55.14 41.77 -4.62
CA THR A 133 -55.09 40.34 -4.32
C THR A 133 -56.31 39.61 -4.89
N ILE A 134 -57.51 40.15 -4.67
CA ILE A 134 -58.75 39.56 -5.19
C ILE A 134 -58.74 39.54 -6.72
N ALA A 135 -58.41 40.67 -7.36
CA ALA A 135 -58.39 40.80 -8.82
C ALA A 135 -57.35 39.88 -9.48
N TYR A 136 -56.21 39.63 -8.80
CA TYR A 136 -55.18 38.75 -9.34
C TYR A 136 -55.55 37.27 -9.26
N PHE A 137 -56.07 36.80 -8.13
CA PHE A 137 -56.29 35.39 -7.85
C PHE A 137 -57.70 34.88 -8.16
N PHE A 138 -58.69 35.76 -8.30
CA PHE A 138 -60.09 35.38 -8.51
C PHE A 138 -60.68 36.04 -9.75
N LYS A 139 -61.40 35.26 -10.56
CA LYS A 139 -62.06 35.76 -11.76
C LYS A 139 -63.27 36.60 -11.36
N ASP A 140 -63.33 37.83 -11.84
CA ASP A 140 -64.43 38.78 -11.58
C ASP A 140 -64.72 39.00 -10.07
N GLY A 141 -63.72 38.74 -9.20
CA GLY A 141 -63.86 38.84 -7.74
C GLY A 141 -64.70 37.73 -7.07
N ASP A 142 -65.09 36.69 -7.81
CA ASP A 142 -65.86 35.55 -7.29
C ASP A 142 -64.97 34.62 -6.47
N GLU A 143 -65.24 34.48 -5.17
CA GLU A 143 -64.46 33.64 -4.26
C GLU A 143 -64.35 32.18 -4.73
N ASN A 144 -65.34 31.67 -5.48
CA ASN A 144 -65.40 30.28 -5.91
C ASN A 144 -64.73 30.03 -7.26
N LYS A 145 -64.23 31.07 -7.94
CA LYS A 145 -63.61 30.97 -9.27
C LYS A 145 -62.16 31.47 -9.27
N PRO A 146 -61.17 30.59 -9.12
CA PRO A 146 -59.76 30.95 -9.30
C PRO A 146 -59.49 31.53 -10.70
N SER A 147 -58.65 32.54 -10.78
CA SER A 147 -58.20 33.13 -12.05
C SER A 147 -57.24 32.21 -12.79
N ALA A 148 -56.99 32.49 -14.08
CA ALA A 148 -55.96 31.79 -14.85
C ALA A 148 -54.56 31.90 -14.21
N ASN A 149 -54.24 33.06 -13.60
CA ASN A 149 -52.97 33.28 -12.91
C ASN A 149 -52.83 32.41 -11.65
N ALA A 150 -53.93 32.26 -10.89
CA ALA A 150 -53.95 31.37 -9.72
C ALA A 150 -53.69 29.91 -10.12
N LEU A 151 -54.33 29.47 -11.20
CA LEU A 151 -54.12 28.13 -11.75
C LEU A 151 -52.70 27.92 -12.30
N GLU A 152 -52.07 28.97 -12.85
CA GLU A 152 -50.68 28.91 -13.28
C GLU A 152 -49.72 28.72 -12.09
N LEU A 153 -49.92 29.46 -10.98
CA LEU A 153 -49.13 29.27 -9.77
C LEU A 153 -49.30 27.85 -9.21
N LYS A 154 -50.55 27.37 -9.14
CA LYS A 154 -50.85 25.98 -8.75
C LYS A 154 -50.11 24.98 -9.63
N LYS A 155 -50.15 25.17 -10.95
CA LYS A 155 -49.46 24.30 -11.91
C LYS A 155 -47.96 24.25 -11.66
N LYS A 156 -47.32 25.39 -11.39
CA LYS A 156 -45.87 25.43 -11.09
C LYS A 156 -45.52 24.69 -9.79
N MET A 157 -46.38 24.78 -8.76
CA MET A 157 -46.22 23.99 -7.53
C MET A 157 -46.39 22.50 -7.80
N ASP A 158 -47.45 22.14 -8.54
CA ASP A 158 -47.75 20.76 -8.94
C ASP A 158 -46.63 20.16 -9.82
N ASP A 159 -45.99 20.96 -10.68
CA ASP A 159 -44.87 20.54 -11.55
C ASP A 159 -43.62 20.15 -10.74
N VAL A 160 -43.31 20.89 -9.67
CA VAL A 160 -42.21 20.54 -8.74
C VAL A 160 -42.54 19.25 -8.01
N ARG A 161 -43.74 19.17 -7.42
CA ARG A 161 -44.19 17.99 -6.67
C ARG A 161 -44.20 16.73 -7.53
N SER A 162 -44.74 16.83 -8.75
CA SER A 162 -44.82 15.72 -9.70
C SER A 162 -43.43 15.26 -10.15
N TYR A 163 -42.48 16.19 -10.32
CA TYR A 163 -41.10 15.85 -10.63
C TYR A 163 -40.42 15.12 -9.47
N ILE A 164 -40.60 15.61 -8.23
CA ILE A 164 -40.04 14.97 -7.04
C ILE A 164 -40.61 13.55 -6.87
N ALA A 165 -41.92 13.39 -7.02
CA ALA A 165 -42.58 12.10 -6.90
C ALA A 165 -42.13 11.11 -7.99
N SER A 166 -42.05 11.54 -9.26
CA SER A 166 -41.67 10.65 -10.36
C SER A 166 -40.19 10.28 -10.37
N THR A 167 -39.33 11.22 -9.96
CA THR A 167 -37.87 11.02 -10.00
C THR A 167 -37.36 10.29 -8.76
N PHE A 168 -37.97 10.55 -7.59
CA PHE A 168 -37.44 10.09 -6.31
C PHE A 168 -38.37 9.13 -5.54
N GLY A 169 -39.61 8.92 -5.99
CA GLY A 169 -40.59 8.08 -5.30
C GLY A 169 -40.22 6.60 -5.18
N ASN A 170 -39.35 6.09 -6.05
CA ASN A 170 -38.87 4.71 -5.99
C ASN A 170 -37.63 4.53 -5.10
N ASN A 171 -37.07 5.61 -4.55
CA ASN A 171 -35.88 5.56 -3.69
C ASN A 171 -36.29 5.67 -2.21
N PRO A 172 -36.12 4.61 -1.39
CA PRO A 172 -36.50 4.62 0.02
C PRO A 172 -35.88 5.77 0.84
N GLN A 173 -34.67 6.20 0.50
CA GLN A 173 -33.98 7.29 1.21
C GLN A 173 -34.56 8.67 0.89
N LEU A 174 -35.23 8.81 -0.26
CA LEU A 174 -35.82 10.07 -0.73
C LEU A 174 -37.33 10.13 -0.52
N LEU A 175 -37.96 9.11 0.06
CA LEU A 175 -39.40 9.13 0.38
C LEU A 175 -39.75 10.32 1.30
N LYS A 176 -38.87 10.65 2.26
CA LYS A 176 -39.03 11.83 3.12
C LYS A 176 -39.07 13.15 2.32
N LEU A 177 -38.34 13.25 1.21
CA LEU A 177 -38.40 14.41 0.32
C LEU A 177 -39.75 14.49 -0.39
N VAL A 178 -40.28 13.34 -0.84
CA VAL A 178 -41.60 13.26 -1.48
C VAL A 178 -42.69 13.69 -0.49
N GLU A 179 -42.65 13.18 0.75
CA GLU A 179 -43.57 13.59 1.82
C GLU A 179 -43.47 15.08 2.14
N ARG A 180 -42.25 15.61 2.24
CA ARG A 180 -41.98 17.03 2.46
C ARG A 180 -42.60 17.88 1.36
N ALA A 181 -42.33 17.56 0.09
CA ALA A 181 -42.86 18.28 -1.06
C ALA A 181 -44.40 18.19 -1.15
N ASN A 182 -44.99 17.04 -0.84
CA ASN A 182 -46.46 16.88 -0.82
C ASN A 182 -47.13 17.71 0.28
N THR A 183 -46.41 17.98 1.38
CA THR A 183 -46.93 18.74 2.50
C THR A 183 -46.77 20.25 2.31
N SER A 184 -45.61 20.71 1.82
CA SER A 184 -45.30 22.15 1.73
C SER A 184 -45.63 22.77 0.37
N LEU A 185 -45.51 22.02 -0.74
CA LEU A 185 -45.72 22.51 -2.10
C LEU A 185 -47.06 22.03 -2.67
N THR A 186 -48.13 22.19 -1.89
CA THR A 186 -49.51 21.91 -2.31
C THR A 186 -50.40 23.14 -2.20
N ALA A 187 -51.22 23.35 -3.23
CA ALA A 187 -52.26 24.37 -3.26
C ALA A 187 -53.66 23.76 -3.04
N GLU A 188 -53.74 22.65 -2.32
CA GLU A 188 -54.97 21.93 -2.01
C GLU A 188 -54.93 21.37 -0.58
N TYR A 189 -56.10 21.25 0.05
CA TYR A 189 -56.25 20.57 1.33
C TYR A 189 -56.57 19.08 1.11
N PRO A 190 -56.22 18.18 2.05
CA PRO A 190 -56.47 16.74 1.91
C PRO A 190 -57.94 16.38 1.60
N ASN A 191 -58.90 17.11 2.19
CA ASN A 191 -60.34 16.93 1.95
C ASN A 191 -60.91 17.94 0.94
N GLY A 192 -60.07 18.62 0.16
CA GLY A 192 -60.42 19.68 -0.79
C GLY A 192 -60.79 21.04 -0.15
N LYS A 193 -61.16 21.06 1.14
CA LYS A 193 -61.53 22.27 1.89
C LYS A 193 -60.82 22.33 3.25
N SER A 194 -60.62 23.55 3.75
CA SER A 194 -60.15 23.82 5.10
C SER A 194 -61.24 23.50 6.13
N PRO A 195 -60.92 23.44 7.44
CA PRO A 195 -61.92 23.31 8.51
C PRO A 195 -63.03 24.37 8.45
N ASN A 196 -62.75 25.52 7.82
CA ASN A 196 -63.70 26.63 7.65
C ASN A 196 -64.47 26.55 6.31
N GLY A 197 -64.41 25.42 5.60
CA GLY A 197 -65.16 25.20 4.35
C GLY A 197 -64.60 25.90 3.10
N LYS A 198 -63.42 26.53 3.21
CA LYS A 198 -62.78 27.30 2.12
C LYS A 198 -61.76 26.47 1.35
N THR A 199 -61.62 26.70 0.05
CA THR A 199 -60.51 26.17 -0.76
C THR A 199 -59.18 26.79 -0.35
N TRP A 200 -58.06 26.21 -0.78
CA TRP A 200 -56.73 26.74 -0.43
C TRP A 200 -56.52 28.18 -0.90
N PHE A 201 -56.87 28.49 -2.16
CA PHE A 201 -56.78 29.86 -2.69
C PHE A 201 -57.71 30.80 -1.94
N GLN A 202 -58.95 30.39 -1.64
CA GLN A 202 -59.88 31.19 -0.83
C GLN A 202 -59.29 31.54 0.54
N ASN A 203 -58.67 30.56 1.21
CA ASN A 203 -58.11 30.78 2.54
C ASN A 203 -56.85 31.66 2.50
N LYS A 204 -56.03 31.52 1.47
CA LYS A 204 -54.73 32.19 1.36
C LYS A 204 -54.77 33.58 0.71
N PHE A 205 -55.76 33.85 -0.14
CA PHE A 205 -55.79 35.05 -0.97
C PHE A 205 -57.15 35.75 -1.06
N TYR A 206 -58.27 35.12 -0.70
CA TYR A 206 -59.57 35.80 -0.78
C TYR A 206 -59.78 36.73 0.43
N ASN A 207 -60.12 37.99 0.13
CA ASN A 207 -60.28 39.05 1.14
C ASN A 207 -59.07 39.18 2.08
N GLN A 208 -57.87 38.87 1.58
CA GLN A 208 -56.63 39.00 2.32
C GLN A 208 -55.97 40.34 1.97
N PRO A 209 -55.46 41.08 2.96
CA PRO A 209 -54.69 42.29 2.71
C PRO A 209 -53.42 41.96 1.93
N LEU A 210 -52.87 42.94 1.23
CA LEU A 210 -51.64 42.81 0.44
C LEU A 210 -50.53 42.19 1.27
N ILE A 211 -50.35 42.63 2.52
CA ILE A 211 -49.27 42.10 3.35
C ILE A 211 -49.40 40.59 3.55
N ALA A 212 -50.60 40.08 3.84
CA ALA A 212 -50.82 38.65 4.05
C ALA A 212 -50.64 37.85 2.75
N ALA A 213 -51.07 38.40 1.61
CA ALA A 213 -50.85 37.78 0.30
C ALA A 213 -49.36 37.68 -0.03
N VAL A 214 -48.59 38.75 0.21
CA VAL A 214 -47.14 38.79 0.03
C VAL A 214 -46.44 37.81 0.98
N SER A 215 -46.86 37.74 2.26
CA SER A 215 -46.33 36.75 3.22
C SER A 215 -46.59 35.32 2.76
N ASN A 216 -47.81 35.00 2.29
CA ASN A 216 -48.15 33.66 1.81
C ASN A 216 -47.31 33.28 0.59
N LEU A 217 -47.02 34.22 -0.32
CA LEU A 217 -46.12 33.99 -1.45
C LEU A 217 -44.66 33.81 -1.00
N GLU A 218 -44.22 34.54 0.02
CA GLU A 218 -42.88 34.38 0.60
C GLU A 218 -42.72 33.00 1.27
N ILE A 219 -43.76 32.50 1.95
CA ILE A 219 -43.78 31.14 2.50
C ILE A 219 -43.57 30.10 1.40
N ILE A 220 -44.27 30.23 0.26
CA ILE A 220 -44.11 29.31 -0.88
C ILE A 220 -42.66 29.33 -1.40
N GLN A 221 -42.05 30.52 -1.51
CA GLN A 221 -40.65 30.64 -1.94
C GLN A 221 -39.67 30.05 -0.92
N ASN A 222 -39.91 30.27 0.37
CA ASN A 222 -39.11 29.71 1.45
C ASN A 222 -39.20 28.17 1.46
N ASP A 223 -40.41 27.62 1.34
CA ASP A 223 -40.63 26.18 1.24
C ASP A 223 -39.98 25.57 -0.01
N ALA A 224 -40.01 26.26 -1.16
CA ALA A 224 -39.32 25.83 -2.36
C ALA A 224 -37.79 25.72 -2.14
N ARG A 225 -37.17 26.73 -1.51
CA ARG A 225 -35.74 26.72 -1.19
C ARG A 225 -35.37 25.71 -0.10
N ASN A 226 -36.25 25.48 0.88
CA ASN A 226 -36.04 24.43 1.88
C ASN A 226 -36.14 23.03 1.26
N VAL A 227 -37.11 22.79 0.38
CA VAL A 227 -37.21 21.52 -0.38
C VAL A 227 -35.97 21.30 -1.24
N GLN A 228 -35.41 22.36 -1.83
CA GLN A 228 -34.11 22.30 -2.52
C GLN A 228 -32.99 21.86 -1.57
N SER A 229 -32.92 22.45 -0.38
CA SER A 229 -31.92 22.10 0.65
C SER A 229 -32.06 20.65 1.09
N ASP A 230 -33.28 20.18 1.34
CA ASP A 230 -33.57 18.81 1.75
C ASP A 230 -33.18 17.83 0.64
N ALA A 231 -33.50 18.15 -0.63
CA ALA A 231 -33.11 17.32 -1.77
C ALA A 231 -31.58 17.21 -1.89
N LEU A 232 -30.87 18.34 -1.83
CA LEU A 232 -29.42 18.38 -1.86
C LEU A 232 -28.80 17.61 -0.69
N ALA A 233 -29.30 17.82 0.52
CA ALA A 233 -28.80 17.15 1.71
C ALA A 233 -28.98 15.63 1.62
N LEU A 234 -30.12 15.16 1.13
CA LEU A 234 -30.37 13.72 0.94
C LEU A 234 -29.56 13.13 -0.23
N MET A 235 -29.31 13.89 -1.30
CA MET A 235 -28.44 13.46 -2.40
C MET A 235 -26.96 13.39 -1.99
N LEU A 236 -26.55 14.28 -1.08
CA LEU A 236 -25.20 14.34 -0.51
C LEU A 236 -25.00 13.43 0.69
N GLN A 237 -26.09 13.01 1.33
CA GLN A 237 -26.07 12.04 2.40
C GLN A 237 -25.35 10.82 1.87
N GLU A 238 -24.24 10.48 2.51
CA GLU A 238 -23.50 9.27 2.16
C GLU A 238 -24.49 8.13 2.24
N LYS A 239 -24.76 7.51 1.09
CA LYS A 239 -25.49 6.26 1.07
C LYS A 239 -24.73 5.35 2.02
N VAL A 240 -25.35 4.97 3.12
CA VAL A 240 -24.80 3.95 4.04
C VAL A 240 -24.55 2.63 3.26
N ASP A 241 -25.18 2.49 2.09
CA ASP A 241 -25.00 1.42 1.11
C ASP A 241 -23.99 1.69 -0.03
N ALA A 242 -23.44 2.90 -0.16
CA ALA A 242 -22.33 3.11 -1.08
C ALA A 242 -21.06 2.56 -0.46
N SER A 243 -20.57 1.53 -1.14
CA SER A 243 -19.20 1.04 -1.17
C SER A 243 -18.63 0.55 0.15
N ILE A 244 -17.99 -0.61 0.05
CA ILE A 244 -17.10 -1.18 1.04
C ILE A 244 -16.31 -0.06 1.72
N LYS A 245 -16.54 0.16 3.02
CA LYS A 245 -15.76 1.13 3.79
C LYS A 245 -14.34 0.59 3.87
N PHE A 246 -13.47 1.12 3.03
CA PHE A 246 -12.03 0.94 3.13
C PHE A 246 -11.53 1.80 4.30
N ASN A 247 -11.74 1.29 5.51
CA ASN A 247 -11.38 1.96 6.76
C ASN A 247 -9.95 1.63 7.20
N GLN A 248 -9.23 0.80 6.45
CA GLN A 248 -7.88 0.37 6.77
C GLN A 248 -6.94 0.67 5.61
N TYR A 249 -5.79 1.24 5.96
CA TYR A 249 -4.77 1.72 5.04
C TYR A 249 -3.44 1.06 5.38
N GLU A 250 -2.69 0.65 4.36
CA GLU A 250 -1.35 0.10 4.51
C GLU A 250 -0.47 0.60 3.37
N ALA A 251 0.71 1.13 3.70
CA ALA A 251 1.67 1.52 2.69
C ALA A 251 2.32 0.26 2.10
N ILE A 252 2.18 0.08 0.78
CA ILE A 252 2.78 -1.00 0.03
C ILE A 252 3.99 -0.42 -0.70
N VAL A 253 5.17 -0.94 -0.39
CA VAL A 253 6.41 -0.59 -1.06
C VAL A 253 6.81 -1.74 -1.97
N SER A 254 6.86 -1.48 -3.27
CA SER A 254 7.37 -2.39 -4.28
C SER A 254 8.69 -1.86 -4.80
N ALA A 255 9.79 -2.48 -4.40
CA ALA A 255 11.14 -2.13 -4.85
C ALA A 255 11.92 -3.41 -5.21
N PRO A 256 12.85 -3.35 -6.18
CA PRO A 256 13.78 -4.45 -6.44
C PRO A 256 14.60 -4.77 -5.18
N SER A 257 14.75 -6.05 -4.85
CA SER A 257 15.59 -6.52 -3.73
C SER A 257 17.09 -6.32 -4.00
N ASP A 258 17.49 -6.34 -5.27
CA ASP A 258 18.88 -6.28 -5.72
C ASP A 258 19.14 -5.00 -6.51
N ILE A 259 19.88 -4.07 -5.91
CA ILE A 259 20.24 -2.78 -6.51
C ILE A 259 21.74 -2.75 -6.81
N GLN A 260 22.10 -2.55 -8.07
CA GLN A 260 23.50 -2.44 -8.48
C GLN A 260 24.05 -1.04 -8.16
N SER A 261 25.19 -0.99 -7.47
CA SER A 261 25.88 0.27 -7.15
C SER A 261 26.09 1.12 -8.42
N GLY A 262 25.61 2.36 -8.39
CA GLY A 262 25.72 3.31 -9.49
C GLY A 262 24.60 3.24 -10.56
N LYS A 263 23.67 2.29 -10.48
CA LYS A 263 22.47 2.26 -11.34
C LYS A 263 21.27 2.88 -10.63
N LYS A 264 20.40 3.57 -11.39
CA LYS A 264 19.13 4.08 -10.89
C LYS A 264 18.20 2.90 -10.59
N ALA A 265 17.69 2.84 -9.37
CA ALA A 265 16.62 1.95 -8.96
C ALA A 265 15.46 2.80 -8.42
N GLU A 266 14.23 2.43 -8.79
CA GLU A 266 13.01 3.14 -8.39
C GLU A 266 12.19 2.25 -7.45
N ALA A 267 11.74 2.84 -6.36
CA ALA A 267 10.78 2.22 -5.45
C ALA A 267 9.40 2.80 -5.73
N VAL A 268 8.41 1.94 -5.93
CA VAL A 268 7.01 2.36 -6.10
C VAL A 268 6.33 2.25 -4.74
N ILE A 269 5.89 3.39 -4.21
CA ILE A 269 5.19 3.49 -2.93
C ILE A 269 3.73 3.76 -3.23
N MET A 270 2.85 2.87 -2.78
CA MET A 270 1.40 2.99 -2.95
C MET A 270 0.71 2.93 -1.59
N LEU A 271 -0.44 3.60 -1.47
CA LEU A 271 -1.33 3.40 -0.34
C LEU A 271 -2.35 2.32 -0.71
N GLY A 272 -2.16 1.11 -0.18
CA GLY A 272 -3.14 0.04 -0.25
C GLY A 272 -4.29 0.32 0.70
N THR A 273 -5.52 0.17 0.22
CA THR A 273 -6.72 0.26 1.04
C THR A 273 -7.41 -1.11 1.08
N TYR A 274 -7.88 -1.52 2.27
CA TYR A 274 -8.50 -2.82 2.47
C TYR A 274 -9.67 -2.74 3.46
N SER A 275 -10.51 -3.77 3.49
CA SER A 275 -11.73 -3.82 4.29
C SER A 275 -12.02 -5.26 4.72
N ASN A 276 -12.66 -5.42 5.88
CA ASN A 276 -13.15 -6.70 6.40
C ASN A 276 -14.53 -7.10 5.82
N SER A 277 -15.01 -6.38 4.81
CA SER A 277 -16.30 -6.67 4.16
C SER A 277 -16.34 -8.06 3.54
N ASN A 278 -17.47 -8.76 3.71
CA ASN A 278 -17.77 -10.05 3.07
C ASN A 278 -17.96 -9.97 1.55
N LYS A 279 -17.91 -8.76 0.97
CA LYS A 279 -18.00 -8.50 -0.47
C LYS A 279 -16.65 -8.57 -1.20
N ILE A 280 -15.55 -8.76 -0.47
CA ILE A 280 -14.22 -8.99 -1.03
C ILE A 280 -13.87 -10.48 -0.88
N SER A 281 -13.60 -11.14 -2.00
CA SER A 281 -13.13 -12.53 -2.03
C SER A 281 -11.80 -12.62 -2.78
N ILE A 282 -10.79 -13.25 -2.18
CA ILE A 282 -9.47 -13.43 -2.78
C ILE A 282 -9.29 -14.91 -3.15
N SER A 283 -9.14 -15.20 -4.45
CA SER A 283 -8.79 -16.54 -4.94
C SER A 283 -7.27 -16.69 -5.09
N GLY A 284 -6.77 -17.93 -5.00
CA GLY A 284 -5.33 -18.21 -5.10
C GLY A 284 -4.55 -18.00 -3.79
N VAL A 285 -5.24 -17.89 -2.66
CA VAL A 285 -4.65 -17.79 -1.31
C VAL A 285 -5.14 -18.94 -0.42
N SER A 286 -4.36 -19.35 0.57
CA SER A 286 -4.73 -20.45 1.48
C SER A 286 -5.68 -20.03 2.59
N ARG A 287 -5.62 -18.78 3.02
CA ARG A 287 -6.58 -18.19 3.97
C ARG A 287 -6.76 -16.69 3.71
N GLN A 288 -7.92 -16.17 4.08
CA GLN A 288 -8.24 -14.74 4.03
C GLN A 288 -8.64 -14.27 5.44
N GLU A 289 -7.96 -13.25 5.96
CA GLU A 289 -8.24 -12.64 7.26
C GLU A 289 -8.16 -11.12 7.15
N ASN A 290 -9.14 -10.40 7.71
CA ASN A 290 -9.16 -8.93 7.74
C ASN A 290 -8.93 -8.26 6.36
N GLY A 291 -9.48 -8.82 5.28
CA GLY A 291 -9.30 -8.27 3.93
C GLY A 291 -7.92 -8.55 3.30
N LYS A 292 -7.06 -9.34 3.96
CA LYS A 292 -5.76 -9.79 3.44
C LYS A 292 -5.79 -11.27 3.10
N GLY A 293 -5.17 -11.64 1.99
CA GLY A 293 -4.98 -13.03 1.58
C GLY A 293 -3.58 -13.52 1.94
N TYR A 294 -3.48 -14.71 2.53
CA TYR A 294 -2.21 -15.33 2.91
C TYR A 294 -1.99 -16.59 2.08
N LEU A 295 -0.88 -16.63 1.34
CA LEU A 295 -0.45 -17.78 0.56
C LEU A 295 0.96 -18.20 1.01
N PRO A 296 1.14 -19.40 1.59
CA PRO A 296 2.47 -19.96 1.79
C PRO A 296 3.11 -20.26 0.43
N LEU A 297 4.32 -19.75 0.21
CA LEU A 297 5.06 -19.95 -1.04
C LEU A 297 5.60 -21.38 -1.11
N ASN A 298 5.52 -22.00 -2.28
CA ASN A 298 6.11 -23.32 -2.51
C ASN A 298 7.63 -23.19 -2.69
N THR A 299 8.40 -23.68 -1.72
CA THR A 299 9.87 -23.64 -1.68
C THR A 299 10.53 -24.94 -2.17
N GLY A 300 9.76 -25.93 -2.65
CA GLY A 300 10.32 -27.22 -3.05
C GLY A 300 10.96 -27.20 -4.44
N GLY A 301 12.25 -26.88 -4.54
CA GLY A 301 13.03 -26.89 -5.79
C GLY A 301 13.53 -25.50 -6.19
N LEU A 302 14.78 -25.44 -6.69
CA LEU A 302 15.47 -24.19 -7.04
C LEU A 302 14.92 -23.56 -8.32
N GLY A 303 14.94 -22.23 -8.39
CA GLY A 303 14.64 -21.45 -9.60
C GLY A 303 13.40 -20.56 -9.51
N GLU A 304 13.10 -19.91 -10.64
CA GLU A 304 12.00 -18.95 -10.77
C GLU A 304 10.64 -19.64 -10.68
N ARG A 305 9.74 -19.07 -9.89
CA ARG A 305 8.36 -19.54 -9.70
C ARG A 305 7.38 -18.39 -9.78
N LYS A 306 6.13 -18.72 -10.10
CA LYS A 306 5.05 -17.74 -10.24
C LYS A 306 3.89 -18.14 -9.34
N ILE A 307 3.32 -17.15 -8.68
CA ILE A 307 2.02 -17.24 -8.02
C ILE A 307 1.04 -16.31 -8.74
N GLY A 308 -0.24 -16.65 -8.69
CA GLY A 308 -1.30 -15.80 -9.21
C GLY A 308 -2.65 -16.14 -8.63
N GLY A 309 -3.57 -15.20 -8.75
CA GLY A 309 -4.92 -15.30 -8.22
C GLY A 309 -5.78 -14.13 -8.69
N THR A 310 -6.95 -13.96 -8.08
CA THR A 310 -7.88 -12.90 -8.46
C THR A 310 -8.60 -12.37 -7.23
N ILE A 311 -8.60 -11.04 -7.08
CA ILE A 311 -9.41 -10.36 -6.08
C ILE A 311 -10.75 -10.03 -6.75
N THR A 312 -11.84 -10.53 -6.18
CA THR A 312 -13.21 -10.26 -6.64
C THR A 312 -13.89 -9.29 -5.69
N LEU A 313 -14.37 -8.19 -6.24
CA LEU A 313 -15.15 -7.17 -5.54
C LEU A 313 -16.60 -7.26 -6.00
N THR A 314 -17.54 -7.56 -5.10
CA THR A 314 -18.96 -7.55 -5.43
C THR A 314 -19.59 -6.23 -5.01
N ASP A 315 -20.11 -5.47 -5.97
CA ASP A 315 -20.80 -4.22 -5.70
C ASP A 315 -22.15 -4.46 -4.99
N ALA A 316 -22.75 -3.40 -4.44
CA ALA A 316 -24.06 -3.46 -3.79
C ALA A 316 -25.20 -3.95 -4.72
N THR A 317 -24.98 -3.93 -6.03
CA THR A 317 -25.89 -4.41 -7.08
C THR A 317 -25.69 -5.89 -7.43
N GLY A 318 -24.72 -6.58 -6.80
CA GLY A 318 -24.39 -7.98 -7.09
C GLY A 318 -23.44 -8.20 -8.28
N LYS A 319 -23.01 -7.12 -8.96
CA LYS A 319 -22.03 -7.19 -10.05
C LYS A 319 -20.62 -7.44 -9.48
N ALA A 320 -19.94 -8.46 -9.97
CA ALA A 320 -18.58 -8.81 -9.55
C ALA A 320 -17.53 -8.22 -10.50
N THR A 321 -16.57 -7.48 -9.95
CA THR A 321 -15.40 -6.94 -10.65
C THR A 321 -14.16 -7.71 -10.22
N GLN A 322 -13.34 -8.15 -11.17
CA GLN A 322 -12.19 -9.02 -10.92
C GLN A 322 -10.86 -8.30 -11.21
N TYR A 323 -9.94 -8.41 -10.27
CA TYR A 323 -8.58 -7.87 -10.35
C TYR A 323 -7.57 -9.02 -10.27
N PRO A 324 -7.05 -9.50 -11.42
CA PRO A 324 -6.05 -10.55 -11.42
C PRO A 324 -4.71 -10.03 -10.89
N PHE A 325 -4.00 -10.86 -10.13
CA PHE A 325 -2.64 -10.59 -9.69
C PHE A 325 -1.71 -11.74 -10.05
N THR A 326 -0.45 -11.40 -10.33
CA THR A 326 0.63 -12.36 -10.60
C THR A 326 1.90 -11.82 -9.97
N HIS A 327 2.64 -12.68 -9.28
CA HIS A 327 3.94 -12.34 -8.71
C HIS A 327 4.93 -13.46 -8.98
N THR A 328 6.12 -13.08 -9.41
CA THR A 328 7.22 -14.01 -9.66
C THR A 328 8.18 -13.94 -8.47
N TYR A 329 8.54 -15.08 -7.90
CA TYR A 329 9.53 -15.20 -6.82
C TYR A 329 10.56 -16.26 -7.18
N ASN A 330 11.81 -16.05 -6.77
CA ASN A 330 12.91 -16.99 -7.04
C ASN A 330 13.24 -17.78 -5.77
N VAL A 331 13.24 -19.11 -5.85
CA VAL A 331 13.66 -19.98 -4.76
C VAL A 331 15.15 -20.25 -4.90
N ILE A 332 15.93 -19.58 -4.06
CA ILE A 332 17.38 -19.80 -3.95
C ILE A 332 17.67 -20.89 -2.90
N ALA A 333 18.82 -21.55 -3.02
CA ALA A 333 19.25 -22.50 -2.02
C ALA A 333 19.45 -21.75 -0.69
N GLY A 334 18.75 -22.17 0.36
CA GLY A 334 19.00 -21.67 1.71
C GLY A 334 20.47 -21.93 2.13
N PRO A 335 20.97 -21.28 3.18
CA PRO A 335 22.39 -21.30 3.59
C PRO A 335 22.97 -22.67 3.98
N GLN A 336 22.26 -23.78 3.78
CA GLN A 336 22.67 -25.12 4.19
C GLN A 336 23.28 -26.03 3.12
N GLN A 337 23.38 -25.62 1.85
CA GLN A 337 24.06 -26.47 0.84
C GLN A 337 25.19 -25.82 0.07
N VAL A 338 25.74 -24.73 0.60
CA VAL A 338 27.04 -24.29 0.13
C VAL A 338 27.94 -23.84 1.26
N LYS A 339 28.50 -24.84 1.95
CA LYS A 339 29.63 -24.67 2.87
C LYS A 339 30.86 -24.00 2.22
N LEU A 340 30.85 -23.77 0.89
CA LEU A 340 31.90 -23.08 0.15
C LEU A 340 31.48 -21.74 -0.48
N GLU A 341 30.18 -21.43 -0.63
CA GLU A 341 29.72 -20.14 -1.22
C GLU A 341 29.31 -19.11 -0.17
N GLN A 342 29.22 -19.43 1.11
CA GLN A 342 29.23 -18.41 2.17
C GLN A 342 30.26 -18.77 3.24
N GLY A 343 31.33 -19.45 2.82
CA GLY A 343 32.38 -19.89 3.70
C GLY A 343 33.05 -18.68 4.34
N LEU A 344 32.83 -18.49 5.63
CA LEU A 344 33.83 -17.88 6.49
C LEU A 344 35.15 -18.59 6.17
N LEU A 345 36.01 -17.91 5.41
CA LEU A 345 37.24 -18.49 4.89
C LEU A 345 38.25 -18.54 6.04
N LEU A 346 38.21 -19.62 6.80
CA LEU A 346 39.18 -19.87 7.86
C LEU A 346 40.35 -20.66 7.27
N SER A 347 41.37 -19.93 6.83
CA SER A 347 42.65 -20.50 6.40
C SER A 347 43.70 -20.32 7.49
N ALA A 348 44.57 -21.31 7.68
CA ALA A 348 45.74 -21.14 8.52
C ALA A 348 46.82 -20.36 7.74
N ASP A 349 47.14 -19.14 8.16
CA ASP A 349 48.08 -18.25 7.46
C ASP A 349 49.47 -18.88 7.23
N LYS A 350 49.90 -19.78 8.10
CA LYS A 350 51.20 -20.47 7.99
C LYS A 350 51.18 -21.73 7.12
N MET A 351 50.01 -22.12 6.61
CA MET A 351 49.83 -23.31 5.76
C MET A 351 49.89 -23.01 4.26
N ASN A 352 50.17 -21.76 3.85
CA ASN A 352 50.46 -21.41 2.45
C ASN A 352 51.84 -21.93 2.00
N VAL A 353 52.03 -23.25 2.03
CA VAL A 353 53.28 -23.95 1.73
C VAL A 353 53.03 -24.98 0.63
N MET A 354 53.92 -25.03 -0.35
CA MET A 354 54.00 -26.11 -1.33
C MET A 354 55.36 -26.80 -1.25
N TYR A 355 55.37 -28.12 -1.33
CA TYR A 355 56.61 -28.89 -1.37
C TYR A 355 57.15 -28.98 -2.79
N ARG A 356 58.41 -28.58 -2.93
CA ARG A 356 59.15 -28.64 -4.19
C ARG A 356 59.15 -30.07 -4.73
N GLY A 357 58.95 -30.23 -6.04
CA GLY A 357 59.03 -31.51 -6.73
C GLY A 357 57.90 -32.49 -6.43
N LEU A 358 56.94 -32.14 -5.55
CA LEU A 358 55.79 -32.97 -5.23
C LEU A 358 54.50 -32.43 -5.86
N PRO A 359 53.50 -33.30 -6.16
CA PRO A 359 52.18 -32.86 -6.59
C PRO A 359 51.42 -32.26 -5.40
N ASN A 360 51.28 -30.93 -5.36
CA ASN A 360 50.54 -30.22 -4.31
C ASN A 360 49.08 -30.00 -4.75
N PRO A 361 48.09 -30.72 -4.17
CA PRO A 361 46.69 -30.51 -4.53
C PRO A 361 46.19 -29.17 -3.98
N VAL A 362 45.53 -28.39 -4.83
CA VAL A 362 44.90 -27.12 -4.47
C VAL A 362 43.47 -27.08 -4.97
N THR A 363 42.59 -26.47 -4.18
CA THR A 363 41.20 -26.23 -4.54
C THR A 363 40.93 -24.73 -4.51
N GLY A 364 40.23 -24.22 -5.51
CA GLY A 364 39.88 -22.81 -5.61
C GLY A 364 38.45 -22.66 -6.12
N SER A 365 37.77 -21.62 -5.61
CA SER A 365 36.41 -21.27 -5.97
C SER A 365 36.27 -19.75 -6.00
N ILE A 366 35.36 -19.25 -6.83
CA ILE A 366 34.96 -17.84 -6.82
C ILE A 366 33.48 -17.79 -6.45
N LEU A 367 33.13 -16.90 -5.53
CA LEU A 367 31.77 -16.75 -5.03
C LEU A 367 30.77 -16.54 -6.18
N GLY A 368 29.81 -17.46 -6.32
CA GLY A 368 28.78 -17.43 -7.36
C GLY A 368 29.24 -17.83 -8.78
N ALA A 369 30.52 -18.12 -8.99
CA ALA A 369 31.01 -18.55 -10.30
C ALA A 369 30.91 -20.07 -10.48
N ASP A 370 30.72 -20.52 -11.72
CA ASP A 370 30.80 -21.94 -12.06
C ASP A 370 32.24 -22.44 -11.92
N ASN A 371 32.49 -23.30 -10.92
CA ASN A 371 33.80 -23.89 -10.63
C ASN A 371 34.40 -24.68 -11.81
N ALA A 372 33.59 -25.10 -12.80
CA ALA A 372 34.08 -25.75 -14.01
C ALA A 372 34.78 -24.79 -14.99
N LYS A 373 34.48 -23.49 -14.90
CA LYS A 373 35.00 -22.45 -15.81
C LYS A 373 36.19 -21.67 -15.22
N LEU A 374 36.66 -22.09 -14.05
CA LEU A 374 37.83 -21.49 -13.41
C LEU A 374 39.12 -21.96 -14.07
N SER A 375 40.09 -21.05 -14.14
CA SER A 375 41.44 -21.32 -14.62
C SER A 375 42.45 -20.91 -13.55
N LEU A 376 43.46 -21.76 -13.35
CA LEU A 376 44.56 -21.50 -12.43
C LEU A 376 45.87 -21.50 -13.21
N SER A 377 46.67 -20.45 -13.04
CA SER A 377 48.01 -20.35 -13.60
C SER A 377 49.05 -20.09 -12.51
N ALA A 378 50.26 -20.59 -12.71
CA ALA A 378 51.38 -20.41 -11.80
C ALA A 378 52.65 -20.17 -12.61
N SER A 379 53.28 -19.01 -12.46
CA SER A 379 54.58 -18.77 -13.10
C SER A 379 55.67 -19.53 -12.32
N GLY A 380 56.45 -20.36 -13.01
CA GLY A 380 57.53 -21.16 -12.39
C GLY A 380 57.11 -22.50 -11.77
N ALA A 381 55.86 -22.93 -11.95
CA ALA A 381 55.38 -24.25 -11.55
C ALA A 381 54.48 -24.86 -12.64
N SER A 382 54.42 -26.19 -12.72
CA SER A 382 53.44 -26.85 -13.58
C SER A 382 52.10 -26.95 -12.86
N VAL A 383 51.01 -26.67 -13.59
CA VAL A 383 49.64 -26.73 -13.09
C VAL A 383 48.86 -27.73 -13.94
N THR A 384 48.26 -28.73 -13.30
CA THR A 384 47.43 -29.74 -13.96
C THR A 384 46.01 -29.64 -13.42
N ASN A 385 45.02 -29.45 -14.30
CA ASN A 385 43.61 -29.44 -13.92
C ASN A 385 43.13 -30.88 -13.67
N THR A 386 42.47 -31.11 -12.53
CA THR A 386 41.98 -32.43 -12.11
C THR A 386 40.45 -32.49 -11.95
N GLY A 387 39.74 -31.39 -12.23
CA GLY A 387 38.29 -31.31 -12.15
C GLY A 387 37.78 -29.92 -11.73
N LYS A 388 36.47 -29.82 -11.49
CA LYS A 388 35.77 -28.57 -11.14
C LYS A 388 36.41 -27.88 -9.92
N GLY A 389 37.21 -26.84 -10.15
CA GLY A 389 37.88 -26.07 -9.11
C GLY A 389 39.06 -26.78 -8.42
N LYS A 390 39.63 -27.85 -8.99
CA LYS A 390 40.73 -28.62 -8.40
C LYS A 390 41.94 -28.73 -9.32
N TRP A 391 43.13 -28.44 -8.79
CA TRP A 391 44.38 -28.51 -9.54
C TRP A 391 45.48 -29.20 -8.73
N ILE A 392 46.46 -29.74 -9.44
CA ILE A 392 47.73 -30.18 -8.87
C ILE A 392 48.81 -29.21 -9.33
N VAL A 393 49.57 -28.65 -8.38
CA VAL A 393 50.68 -27.72 -8.64
C VAL A 393 52.00 -28.39 -8.25
N LYS A 394 52.96 -28.46 -9.18
CA LYS A 394 54.30 -29.00 -8.94
C LYS A 394 55.35 -27.89 -9.13
N PRO A 395 55.77 -27.20 -8.04
CA PRO A 395 56.83 -26.20 -8.13
C PRO A 395 58.21 -26.86 -8.18
N MET A 396 59.10 -26.36 -9.04
CA MET A 396 60.44 -26.94 -9.23
C MET A 396 61.56 -26.08 -8.62
N ALA A 397 61.47 -24.76 -8.72
CA ALA A 397 62.51 -23.82 -8.30
C ALA A 397 61.92 -22.60 -7.58
N GLY A 398 62.76 -21.78 -6.95
CA GLY A 398 62.36 -20.57 -6.23
C GLY A 398 61.94 -20.83 -4.77
N ASN A 399 61.75 -19.74 -4.02
CA ASN A 399 61.32 -19.77 -2.61
C ASN A 399 59.81 -19.50 -2.44
N THR A 400 59.17 -18.95 -3.46
CA THR A 400 57.73 -18.64 -3.50
C THR A 400 57.17 -18.91 -4.90
N VAL A 401 55.87 -19.19 -4.98
CA VAL A 401 55.11 -19.31 -6.23
C VAL A 401 53.81 -18.54 -6.10
N ASN A 402 53.49 -17.75 -7.12
CA ASN A 402 52.25 -17.00 -7.21
C ASN A 402 51.24 -17.77 -8.06
N LEU A 403 50.12 -18.13 -7.44
CA LEU A 403 48.98 -18.76 -8.10
C LEU A 403 47.95 -17.70 -8.47
N THR A 404 47.69 -17.54 -9.76
CA THR A 404 46.65 -16.64 -10.26
C THR A 404 45.40 -17.44 -10.60
N LEU A 405 44.36 -17.32 -9.77
CA LEU A 405 43.05 -17.88 -10.04
C LEU A 405 42.23 -16.87 -10.85
N SER A 406 41.65 -17.30 -11.96
CA SER A 406 40.84 -16.46 -12.85
C SER A 406 39.52 -17.14 -13.21
N GLY A 407 38.46 -16.35 -13.30
CA GLY A 407 37.13 -16.84 -13.67
C GLY A 407 36.21 -15.70 -14.11
N THR A 408 34.96 -16.05 -14.41
CA THR A 408 33.90 -15.10 -14.74
C THR A 408 32.89 -15.08 -13.61
N ASP A 409 32.57 -13.90 -13.09
CA ASP A 409 31.58 -13.73 -12.03
C ASP A 409 30.14 -13.94 -12.55
N PRO A 410 29.12 -14.03 -11.67
CA PRO A 410 27.71 -14.14 -12.08
C PRO A 410 27.21 -13.02 -12.98
N THR A 411 27.93 -11.89 -13.03
CA THR A 411 27.58 -10.69 -13.82
C THR A 411 28.24 -10.67 -15.20
N GLY A 412 29.05 -11.68 -15.53
CA GLY A 412 29.76 -11.81 -16.81
C GLY A 412 31.13 -11.11 -16.86
N LYS A 413 31.59 -10.51 -15.75
CA LYS A 413 32.89 -9.83 -15.68
C LYS A 413 33.99 -10.81 -15.32
N ARG A 414 35.16 -10.67 -15.97
CA ARG A 414 36.36 -11.46 -15.62
C ARG A 414 36.97 -10.93 -14.32
N VAL A 415 37.21 -11.83 -13.39
CA VAL A 415 37.86 -11.58 -12.11
C VAL A 415 39.10 -12.44 -11.98
N SER A 416 40.17 -11.89 -11.40
CA SER A 416 41.40 -12.60 -11.13
C SER A 416 42.00 -12.17 -9.78
N GLN A 417 42.57 -13.13 -9.06
CA GLN A 417 43.25 -12.90 -7.79
C GLN A 417 44.52 -13.73 -7.71
N VAL A 418 45.57 -13.14 -7.11
CA VAL A 418 46.88 -13.77 -6.93
C VAL A 418 47.00 -14.25 -5.48
N PHE A 419 47.45 -15.49 -5.30
CA PHE A 419 47.74 -16.13 -4.02
C PHE A 419 49.21 -16.54 -3.95
N GLU A 420 49.94 -16.03 -2.96
CA GLU A 420 51.35 -16.34 -2.76
C GLU A 420 51.53 -17.57 -1.85
N TYR A 421 52.26 -18.58 -2.34
CA TYR A 421 52.64 -19.77 -1.60
C TYR A 421 54.16 -19.84 -1.45
N ARG A 422 54.62 -20.26 -0.27
CA ARG A 422 56.05 -20.50 0.00
C ARG A 422 56.44 -21.90 -0.47
N ILE A 423 57.52 -22.02 -1.21
CA ILE A 423 58.06 -23.30 -1.65
C ILE A 423 59.05 -23.82 -0.60
N LYS A 424 58.71 -24.94 0.03
CA LYS A 424 59.61 -25.63 0.97
C LYS A 424 60.20 -26.89 0.37
N ASN A 425 61.39 -27.25 0.85
CA ASN A 425 61.94 -28.57 0.62
C ASN A 425 61.19 -29.61 1.45
N VAL A 426 61.17 -30.84 0.97
CA VAL A 426 60.73 -31.98 1.77
C VAL A 426 61.63 -32.10 3.01
N PRO A 427 61.05 -32.35 4.21
CA PRO A 427 61.83 -32.53 5.43
C PRO A 427 62.84 -33.67 5.28
N PRO A 428 64.01 -33.60 5.96
CA PRO A 428 64.94 -34.71 5.93
C PRO A 428 64.30 -35.97 6.53
N PRO A 429 64.43 -37.13 5.87
CA PRO A 429 63.92 -38.39 6.42
C PRO A 429 64.71 -38.82 7.65
N GLN A 430 64.04 -39.57 8.51
CA GLN A 430 64.61 -40.16 9.70
C GLN A 430 64.86 -41.64 9.48
N GLY A 431 66.03 -42.11 9.92
CA GLY A 431 66.29 -43.53 10.04
C GLY A 431 65.38 -44.10 11.12
N GLN A 432 64.73 -45.21 10.83
CA GLN A 432 63.82 -45.88 11.75
C GLN A 432 64.05 -47.38 11.77
N MET A 433 63.75 -47.97 12.92
CA MET A 433 63.63 -49.40 13.11
C MET A 433 62.38 -49.63 13.94
N ARG A 434 61.47 -50.48 13.46
CA ARG A 434 60.14 -50.69 14.08
C ARG A 434 59.37 -49.36 14.33
N GLY A 435 59.52 -48.38 13.43
CA GLY A 435 58.88 -47.06 13.54
C GLY A 435 59.52 -46.09 14.52
N GLN A 436 60.68 -46.42 15.11
CA GLN A 436 61.37 -45.57 16.08
C GLN A 436 62.82 -45.30 15.65
N ASN A 437 63.33 -44.10 15.95
CA ASN A 437 64.73 -43.72 15.70
C ASN A 437 65.64 -44.02 16.90
N VAL A 438 65.07 -44.16 18.10
CA VAL A 438 65.74 -44.60 19.32
C VAL A 438 64.90 -45.73 19.91
N LEU A 439 65.51 -46.87 20.15
CA LEU A 439 64.80 -48.04 20.65
C LEU A 439 65.66 -48.87 21.58
N THR A 440 65.00 -49.67 22.42
CA THR A 440 65.67 -50.59 23.36
C THR A 440 65.33 -52.01 22.98
N MET A 441 66.34 -52.87 22.78
CA MET A 441 66.10 -54.29 22.51
C MET A 441 67.29 -55.19 22.90
N PRO A 442 67.05 -56.48 23.18
CA PRO A 442 68.13 -57.43 23.44
C PRO A 442 69.08 -57.56 22.25
N ALA A 443 70.37 -57.77 22.52
CA ALA A 443 71.41 -57.90 21.48
C ALA A 443 71.07 -58.98 20.43
N THR A 444 70.45 -60.09 20.85
CA THR A 444 70.03 -61.20 19.98
C THR A 444 68.94 -60.82 18.98
N SER A 445 68.15 -59.77 19.26
CA SER A 445 67.07 -59.32 18.40
C SER A 445 67.53 -58.37 17.30
N ILE A 446 68.68 -57.69 17.48
CA ILE A 446 69.16 -56.62 16.58
C ILE A 446 69.43 -57.14 15.17
N GLN A 447 70.06 -58.33 15.06
CA GLN A 447 70.41 -58.93 13.77
C GLN A 447 69.20 -59.28 12.89
N ASN A 448 68.02 -59.44 13.49
CA ASN A 448 66.77 -59.80 12.81
C ASN A 448 65.94 -58.57 12.41
N GLN A 449 66.47 -57.35 12.58
CA GLN A 449 65.75 -56.13 12.26
C GLN A 449 66.14 -55.58 10.88
N SER A 450 65.23 -54.78 10.33
CA SER A 450 65.48 -53.99 9.12
C SER A 450 65.54 -52.49 9.43
N VAL A 451 66.44 -51.83 8.73
CA VAL A 451 66.61 -50.38 8.71
C VAL A 451 65.63 -49.79 7.71
N GLN A 452 64.81 -48.86 8.17
CA GLN A 452 63.82 -48.15 7.38
C GLN A 452 64.16 -46.66 7.37
N ALA A 453 63.61 -45.93 6.40
CA ALA A 453 63.66 -44.48 6.37
C ALA A 453 62.26 -43.94 6.15
N ALA A 454 61.84 -42.98 6.95
CA ALA A 454 60.52 -42.37 6.85
C ALA A 454 60.56 -40.91 7.32
N ILE A 455 59.58 -40.12 6.90
CA ILE A 455 59.35 -38.78 7.47
C ILE A 455 58.09 -38.90 8.33
N PRO A 456 58.20 -38.92 9.66
CA PRO A 456 57.04 -38.89 10.55
C PRO A 456 56.14 -37.69 10.23
N ASP A 457 54.82 -37.90 10.29
CA ASP A 457 53.79 -36.86 10.14
C ASP A 457 53.88 -36.04 8.83
N PHE A 458 54.29 -36.71 7.74
CA PHE A 458 54.36 -36.09 6.42
C PHE A 458 53.18 -36.50 5.54
N ASP A 459 52.34 -35.53 5.18
CA ASP A 459 51.06 -35.75 4.48
C ASP A 459 51.19 -36.14 2.99
N PHE A 460 52.40 -36.15 2.44
CA PHE A 460 52.64 -36.46 1.03
C PHE A 460 53.13 -37.90 0.85
N PRO A 461 52.70 -38.60 -0.22
CA PRO A 461 53.06 -39.99 -0.47
C PRO A 461 54.51 -40.11 -0.96
N VAL A 462 55.46 -40.04 -0.02
CA VAL A 462 56.89 -40.26 -0.26
C VAL A 462 57.31 -41.54 0.45
N SER A 463 58.00 -42.42 -0.27
CA SER A 463 58.55 -43.66 0.30
C SER A 463 60.05 -43.74 0.06
N PHE A 464 60.76 -44.39 0.99
CA PHE A 464 62.20 -44.54 0.96
C PHE A 464 62.60 -46.01 1.04
N ASN A 465 63.53 -46.42 0.18
CA ASN A 465 64.12 -47.76 0.18
C ASN A 465 65.59 -47.65 0.58
N VAL A 466 65.94 -48.17 1.76
CA VAL A 466 67.32 -48.13 2.28
C VAL A 466 68.22 -49.04 1.44
N THR A 467 69.32 -48.49 0.93
CA THR A 467 70.28 -49.19 0.05
C THR A 467 71.56 -49.58 0.76
N GLN A 468 72.02 -48.79 1.72
CA GLN A 468 73.17 -49.11 2.55
C GLN A 468 73.19 -48.28 3.83
N PHE A 469 73.90 -48.77 4.85
CA PHE A 469 74.14 -48.06 6.10
C PHE A 469 75.41 -48.59 6.76
N MET A 470 75.88 -47.92 7.82
CA MET A 470 76.99 -48.38 8.63
C MET A 470 76.54 -48.73 10.04
N VAL A 471 76.97 -49.88 10.55
CA VAL A 471 76.73 -50.31 11.93
C VAL A 471 77.96 -50.00 12.77
N ARG A 472 77.77 -49.25 13.85
CA ARG A 472 78.81 -48.91 14.82
C ARG A 472 78.46 -49.53 16.17
N VAL A 473 79.41 -50.27 16.73
CA VAL A 473 79.38 -50.83 18.09
C VAL A 473 80.54 -50.22 18.87
N PRO A 474 80.41 -49.95 20.19
CA PRO A 474 81.50 -49.43 21.00
C PRO A 474 82.76 -50.32 20.89
N GLY A 475 83.94 -49.69 20.77
CA GLY A 475 85.22 -50.39 20.70
C GLY A 475 85.55 -51.08 19.36
N ARG A 476 84.74 -50.92 18.31
CA ARG A 476 84.99 -51.51 16.97
C ARG A 476 84.84 -50.48 15.84
N ALA A 477 85.51 -50.76 14.72
CA ALA A 477 85.33 -49.99 13.49
C ALA A 477 83.89 -50.16 12.96
N ALA A 478 83.35 -49.12 12.33
CA ALA A 478 82.02 -49.18 11.72
C ALA A 478 82.03 -50.13 10.51
N MET A 479 81.02 -51.00 10.43
CA MET A 479 80.87 -51.97 9.33
C MET A 479 79.84 -51.46 8.33
N LEU A 480 80.22 -51.38 7.05
CA LEU A 480 79.28 -51.07 5.97
C LEU A 480 78.41 -52.30 5.67
N VAL A 481 77.10 -52.08 5.67
CA VAL A 481 76.09 -53.08 5.29
C VAL A 481 75.37 -52.59 4.03
N LYS A 482 75.27 -53.47 3.04
CA LYS A 482 74.49 -53.24 1.82
C LYS A 482 73.11 -53.88 1.98
N GLY A 483 72.08 -53.17 1.56
CA GLY A 483 70.67 -53.51 1.78
C GLY A 483 70.10 -52.85 3.04
N ASN A 484 68.91 -53.31 3.44
CA ASN A 484 68.18 -52.81 4.60
C ASN A 484 68.16 -53.80 5.79
N SER A 485 68.72 -55.01 5.66
CA SER A 485 68.76 -56.03 6.72
C SER A 485 70.03 -55.91 7.57
N LEU A 486 69.92 -56.15 8.88
CA LEU A 486 71.05 -56.21 9.81
C LEU A 486 71.72 -57.58 9.92
N GLU A 487 71.19 -58.60 9.23
CA GLU A 487 71.75 -59.95 9.22
C GLU A 487 73.25 -60.00 8.84
N PRO A 488 73.76 -59.23 7.84
CA PRO A 488 75.19 -59.24 7.52
C PRO A 488 76.08 -58.70 8.64
N ALA A 489 75.53 -57.93 9.59
CA ALA A 489 76.25 -57.41 10.75
C ALA A 489 76.20 -58.34 11.97
N ALA A 490 75.63 -59.56 11.86
CA ALA A 490 75.49 -60.50 12.98
C ALA A 490 76.82 -60.78 13.71
N GLY A 491 77.94 -60.92 12.99
CA GLY A 491 79.26 -61.12 13.60
C GLY A 491 79.74 -59.95 14.47
N LEU A 492 79.34 -58.72 14.12
CA LEU A 492 79.60 -57.52 14.90
C LEU A 492 78.68 -57.46 16.14
N LEU A 493 77.42 -57.88 15.97
CA LEU A 493 76.37 -57.81 16.99
C LEU A 493 76.45 -58.90 18.06
N LYS A 494 77.06 -60.07 17.77
CA LYS A 494 77.21 -61.19 18.73
C LYS A 494 77.93 -60.83 20.03
N ASN A 495 78.77 -59.80 20.02
CA ASN A 495 79.62 -59.43 21.15
C ASN A 495 79.11 -58.20 21.91
N VAL A 496 77.93 -57.69 21.55
CA VAL A 496 77.29 -56.54 22.21
C VAL A 496 76.79 -56.97 23.59
N ARG A 497 77.09 -56.18 24.62
CA ARG A 497 76.74 -56.46 26.03
C ARG A 497 75.56 -55.59 26.49
N PRO A 498 74.83 -56.00 27.54
CA PRO A 498 73.93 -55.11 28.27
C PRO A 498 74.63 -53.79 28.62
N GLY A 499 74.01 -52.66 28.30
CA GLY A 499 74.55 -51.31 28.47
C GLY A 499 75.26 -50.72 27.24
N ASP A 500 75.55 -51.52 26.20
CA ASP A 500 76.14 -51.01 24.96
C ASP A 500 75.09 -50.27 24.11
N ILE A 501 75.56 -49.26 23.37
CA ILE A 501 74.75 -48.50 22.41
C ILE A 501 75.22 -48.84 21.00
N VAL A 502 74.37 -49.53 20.24
CA VAL A 502 74.59 -49.79 18.81
C VAL A 502 74.01 -48.62 18.00
N SER A 503 74.82 -48.02 17.13
CA SER A 503 74.37 -46.91 16.28
C SER A 503 74.39 -47.31 14.81
N ILE A 504 73.32 -47.00 14.10
CA ILE A 504 73.23 -47.13 12.66
C ILE A 504 73.37 -45.75 12.07
N ILE A 505 74.45 -45.53 11.33
CA ILE A 505 74.86 -44.22 10.82
C ILE A 505 75.05 -44.27 9.29
N GLU A 506 75.15 -43.10 8.66
CA GLU A 506 75.38 -42.99 7.20
C GLU A 506 74.38 -43.81 6.37
N ILE A 507 73.10 -43.78 6.79
CA ILE A 507 72.02 -44.46 6.08
C ILE A 507 71.79 -43.75 4.74
N LYS A 508 71.89 -44.52 3.65
CA LYS A 508 71.53 -44.09 2.31
C LYS A 508 70.28 -44.82 1.86
N ALA A 509 69.39 -44.10 1.21
CA ALA A 509 68.17 -44.63 0.63
C ALA A 509 67.95 -44.08 -0.78
N THR A 510 67.10 -44.74 -1.55
CA THR A 510 66.46 -44.17 -2.75
C THR A 510 65.04 -43.75 -2.38
N ALA A 511 64.51 -42.71 -3.02
CA ALA A 511 63.18 -42.20 -2.74
C ALA A 511 62.28 -42.35 -3.97
N THR A 512 61.04 -42.78 -3.75
CA THR A 512 59.98 -42.77 -4.76
C THR A 512 59.04 -41.60 -4.47
N GLY A 513 58.76 -40.80 -5.50
CA GLY A 513 58.00 -39.55 -5.38
C GLY A 513 58.85 -38.28 -5.34
N LEU A 514 60.17 -38.38 -5.12
CA LEU A 514 61.11 -37.25 -5.12
C LEU A 514 61.97 -37.22 -6.39
N GLU A 515 61.33 -37.14 -7.55
CA GLU A 515 62.03 -37.09 -8.84
C GLU A 515 62.95 -35.86 -8.92
N GLY A 516 64.25 -36.09 -9.07
CA GLY A 516 65.24 -35.02 -9.27
C GLY A 516 65.67 -34.25 -8.02
N GLN A 517 65.34 -34.73 -6.80
CA GLN A 517 65.88 -34.17 -5.56
C GLN A 517 66.85 -35.12 -4.87
N GLU A 518 67.98 -34.58 -4.43
CA GLU A 518 68.90 -35.30 -3.55
C GLU A 518 68.28 -35.50 -2.17
N ILE A 519 68.33 -36.74 -1.69
CA ILE A 519 67.88 -37.08 -0.34
C ILE A 519 68.85 -36.45 0.66
N LYS A 520 68.32 -35.57 1.50
CA LYS A 520 69.08 -35.00 2.62
C LYS A 520 69.53 -36.09 3.59
N ARG A 521 70.57 -35.80 4.35
CA ARG A 521 71.15 -36.73 5.34
C ARG A 521 70.07 -37.36 6.23
N ILE A 522 70.01 -38.69 6.22
CA ILE A 522 69.09 -39.48 7.03
C ILE A 522 69.59 -39.52 8.47
N SER A 523 68.72 -39.32 9.46
CA SER A 523 69.11 -39.38 10.87
C SER A 523 69.60 -40.78 11.26
N PRO A 524 70.56 -40.90 12.18
CA PRO A 524 70.99 -42.20 12.68
C PRO A 524 69.90 -42.89 13.51
N ILE A 525 70.02 -44.22 13.66
CA ILE A 525 69.20 -45.01 14.57
C ILE A 525 70.06 -45.40 15.77
N ILE A 526 69.55 -45.25 16.98
CA ILE A 526 70.24 -45.59 18.22
C ILE A 526 69.51 -46.75 18.89
N ILE A 527 70.24 -47.82 19.17
CA ILE A 527 69.72 -49.02 19.82
C ILE A 527 70.42 -49.18 21.17
N ASN A 528 69.66 -49.04 22.24
CA ASN A 528 70.12 -49.31 23.60
C ASN A 528 69.92 -50.81 23.90
N VAL A 529 70.98 -51.49 24.35
CA VAL A 529 70.88 -52.88 24.79
C VAL A 529 70.62 -52.90 26.29
N PRO A 530 69.45 -53.40 26.75
CA PRO A 530 69.08 -53.43 28.16
C PRO A 530 69.91 -54.44 28.95
#